data_AF-A0A148N6D3-F1
#
_entry.id   AF-A0A148N6D3-F1
#
_cell.length_a   1.000
_cell.length_b   1.000
_cell.length_c   1.000
_cell.angle_alpha   90.00
_cell.angle_beta   90.00
_cell.angle_gamma   90.00
#
_symmetry.space_group_name_H-M   'P 1'
#
loop_
_entity.id
_entity.type
_entity.pdbx_description
1 polymer ?
#
loop_
_entity_poly.entity_id
_entity_poly.type
_entity_poly.pdbx_seq_one_letter_code
_entity_poly.pdbx_strand_id
1 'polypeptide(L)'
;MTEREKLREGLEALRSEIKNLQGTDAASKQRLEDLAERVEKQLAKTGEKNEHHNLIQELEEEIMRFEVAHPRLTAIINDLMVTLSNMGI
;
A
#
# COMPACT_ATOMS: atom_id res chain seq x y z
N MET A 1 1.15 -19.75 5.27
CA MET A 1 1.24 -18.29 5.13
C MET A 1 -0.15 -17.71 5.30
N THR A 2 -0.35 -16.97 6.37
CA THR A 2 -1.58 -16.24 6.70
C THR A 2 -1.69 -14.99 5.82
N GLU A 3 -2.90 -14.43 5.69
CA GLU A 3 -3.09 -13.19 4.94
C GLU A 3 -2.32 -12.03 5.57
N ARG A 4 -2.16 -12.02 6.90
CA ARG A 4 -1.36 -11.00 7.61
C ARG A 4 0.11 -11.04 7.21
N GLU A 5 0.66 -12.24 7.02
CA GLU A 5 2.04 -12.39 6.54
C GLU A 5 2.17 -11.90 5.10
N LYS A 6 1.19 -12.19 4.22
CA LYS A 6 1.18 -11.70 2.83
C LYS A 6 1.13 -10.18 2.77
N LEU A 7 0.27 -9.57 3.58
CA LEU A 7 0.14 -8.12 3.63
C LEU A 7 1.44 -7.47 4.12
N ARG A 8 2.06 -8.04 5.15
CA ARG A 8 3.34 -7.56 5.67
C ARG A 8 4.46 -7.64 4.62
N GLU A 9 4.58 -8.77 3.92
CA GLU A 9 5.56 -8.92 2.83
C GLU A 9 5.30 -7.92 1.69
N GLY A 10 4.05 -7.72 1.31
CA GLY A 10 3.69 -6.71 0.30
C GLY A 10 4.04 -5.29 0.75
N LEU A 11 3.86 -4.95 2.03
CA LEU A 11 4.23 -3.65 2.58
C LEU A 11 5.75 -3.44 2.62
N GLU A 12 6.51 -4.48 2.96
CA GLU A 12 7.97 -4.43 2.89
C GLU A 12 8.45 -4.25 1.44
N ALA A 13 7.84 -4.94 0.49
CA ALA A 13 8.11 -4.77 -0.94
C ALA A 13 7.76 -3.35 -1.43
N LEU A 14 6.60 -2.82 -1.02
CA LEU A 14 6.15 -1.47 -1.33
C LEU A 14 7.17 -0.42 -0.85
N ARG A 15 7.58 -0.49 0.43
CA ARG A 15 8.59 0.40 1.00
C ARG A 15 9.94 0.31 0.29
N SER A 16 10.35 -0.89 -0.11
CA SER A 16 11.58 -1.08 -0.89
C SER A 16 11.48 -0.41 -2.26
N GLU A 17 10.37 -0.60 -2.97
CA GLU A 17 10.19 0.02 -4.29
C GLU A 17 10.12 1.54 -4.19
N ILE A 18 9.44 2.10 -3.16
CA ILE A 18 9.39 3.55 -2.90
C ILE A 18 10.79 4.14 -2.72
N LYS A 19 11.66 3.47 -1.96
CA LYS A 19 13.06 3.90 -1.77
C LYS A 19 13.84 3.88 -3.09
N ASN A 20 13.51 2.94 -3.98
CA ASN A 20 14.15 2.79 -5.28
C ASN A 20 13.54 3.65 -6.39
N LEU A 21 12.43 4.36 -6.14
CA LEU A 21 11.84 5.28 -7.09
C LEU A 21 12.85 6.38 -7.44
N GLN A 22 13.32 6.43 -8.69
CA GLN A 22 14.16 7.51 -9.20
C GLN A 22 13.32 8.38 -10.14
N GLY A 23 13.52 9.71 -10.10
CA GLY A 23 12.77 10.66 -10.92
C GLY A 23 11.39 11.06 -10.38
N THR A 24 10.91 10.41 -9.32
CA THR A 24 9.69 10.80 -8.59
C THR A 24 9.97 11.92 -7.59
N ASP A 25 9.04 12.87 -7.45
CA ASP A 25 9.17 13.96 -6.49
C ASP A 25 9.11 13.46 -5.03
N ALA A 26 9.82 14.15 -4.15
CA ALA A 26 9.93 13.77 -2.74
C ALA A 26 8.58 13.78 -2.01
N ALA A 27 7.64 14.65 -2.40
CA ALA A 27 6.34 14.72 -1.74
C ALA A 27 5.49 13.48 -2.06
N SER A 28 5.54 13.00 -3.30
CA SER A 28 4.83 11.79 -3.71
C SER A 28 5.44 10.52 -3.09
N LYS A 29 6.77 10.47 -2.91
CA LYS A 29 7.40 9.41 -2.12
C LYS A 29 6.93 9.42 -0.66
N GLN A 30 6.94 10.60 -0.03
CA GLN A 30 6.50 10.73 1.36
C GLN A 30 5.05 10.28 1.54
N ARG A 31 4.15 10.67 0.63
CA ARG A 31 2.74 10.23 0.66
C ARG A 31 2.60 8.71 0.62
N LEU A 32 3.36 8.04 -0.26
CA LEU A 32 3.36 6.58 -0.32
C LEU A 32 3.91 5.93 0.95
N GLU A 33 4.96 6.50 1.56
CA GLU A 33 5.50 6.00 2.83
C GLU A 33 4.50 6.16 3.98
N ASP A 34 3.84 7.32 4.05
CA ASP A 34 2.81 7.61 5.05
C ASP A 34 1.62 6.65 4.89
N LEU A 35 1.22 6.35 3.65
CA LEU A 35 0.13 5.41 3.39
C LEU A 35 0.50 3.99 3.81
N ALA A 36 1.69 3.52 3.46
CA ALA A 36 2.20 2.21 3.88
C ALA A 36 2.23 2.09 5.41
N GLU A 37 2.66 3.14 6.12
CA GLU A 37 2.66 3.17 7.58
C GLU A 37 1.24 3.13 8.18
N ARG A 38 0.27 3.80 7.55
CA ARG A 38 -1.12 3.74 7.99
C ARG A 38 -1.73 2.35 7.82
N VAL A 39 -1.48 1.67 6.69
CA VAL A 39 -1.90 0.26 6.50
C VAL A 39 -1.30 -0.62 7.60
N GLU A 40 -0.01 -0.44 7.90
CA GLU A 40 0.70 -1.23 8.90
C GLU A 40 0.16 -1.00 10.32
N LYS A 41 -0.12 0.26 10.68
CA LYS A 41 -0.77 0.63 11.94
C LYS A 41 -2.18 0.04 12.07
N GLN A 42 -2.94 0.03 10.99
CA GLN A 42 -4.27 -0.58 10.96
C GLN A 42 -4.20 -2.10 11.07
N LEU A 43 -3.24 -2.75 10.43
CA LEU A 43 -3.02 -4.19 10.57
C LEU A 43 -2.74 -4.60 12.02
N ALA A 44 -2.01 -3.74 12.75
CA ALA A 44 -1.74 -3.92 14.18
C ALA A 44 -2.96 -3.63 15.06
N LYS A 45 -3.86 -2.73 14.63
CA LYS A 45 -5.11 -2.41 15.33
C LYS A 45 -6.24 -3.33 14.88
N THR A 46 -6.46 -4.40 15.63
CA THR A 46 -7.60 -5.30 15.42
C THR A 46 -8.91 -4.58 15.78
N GLY A 47 -9.65 -3.96 14.83
CA GLY A 47 -11.04 -3.57 15.14
C GLY A 47 -11.81 -2.57 14.29
N GLU A 48 -11.20 -1.71 13.46
CA GLU A 48 -11.94 -0.55 12.89
C GLU A 48 -12.17 -0.64 11.37
N LYS A 49 -13.17 -1.43 10.96
CA LYS A 49 -13.57 -1.65 9.55
C LYS A 49 -13.72 -0.38 8.68
N ASN A 50 -14.18 0.73 9.25
CA ASN A 50 -14.44 1.95 8.47
C ASN A 50 -13.17 2.69 8.04
N GLU A 51 -12.06 2.57 8.79
CA GLU A 51 -10.83 3.27 8.39
C GLU A 51 -10.08 2.54 7.26
N HIS A 52 -10.38 1.26 7.01
CA HIS A 52 -9.70 0.45 6.00
C HIS A 52 -10.16 0.78 4.57
N HIS A 53 -11.47 0.99 4.37
CA HIS A 53 -12.03 1.32 3.06
C HIS A 53 -11.49 2.62 2.49
N ASN A 54 -11.39 3.66 3.33
CA ASN A 54 -10.78 4.93 2.92
C ASN A 54 -9.31 4.75 2.54
N LEU A 55 -8.59 3.86 3.23
CA LEU A 55 -7.17 3.63 2.94
C LEU A 55 -6.95 2.93 1.60
N ILE A 56 -7.83 1.99 1.25
CA ILE A 56 -7.80 1.33 -0.07
C ILE A 56 -8.05 2.36 -1.18
N GLN A 57 -9.05 3.24 -1.01
CA GLN A 57 -9.32 4.28 -2.01
C GLN A 57 -8.16 5.27 -2.17
N GLU A 58 -7.55 5.72 -1.07
CA GLU A 58 -6.38 6.60 -1.14
C GLU A 58 -5.19 5.91 -1.84
N LEU A 59 -5.05 4.60 -1.65
CA LEU A 59 -4.03 3.79 -2.29
C LEU A 59 -4.28 3.66 -3.81
N GLU A 60 -5.53 3.44 -4.23
CA GLU A 60 -5.95 3.45 -5.65
C GLU A 60 -5.67 4.80 -6.31
N GLU A 61 -5.96 5.91 -5.63
CA GLU A 61 -5.71 7.25 -6.15
C GLU A 61 -4.22 7.54 -6.36
N GLU A 62 -3.37 7.08 -5.45
CA GLU A 62 -1.91 7.18 -5.63
C GLU A 62 -1.43 6.28 -6.78
N ILE A 63 -1.92 5.05 -6.92
CA ILE A 63 -1.55 4.15 -8.03
C ILE A 63 -1.76 4.80 -9.38
N MET A 64 -2.91 5.45 -9.59
CA MET A 64 -3.22 6.12 -10.86
C MET A 64 -2.17 7.15 -11.27
N ARG A 65 -1.45 7.75 -10.30
CA ARG A 65 -0.36 8.69 -10.56
C ARG A 65 0.94 8.01 -10.97
N PHE A 66 1.17 6.78 -10.53
CA PHE A 66 2.42 6.05 -10.77
C PHE A 66 2.33 4.96 -11.85
N GLU A 67 1.11 4.62 -12.30
CA GLU A 67 0.83 3.53 -13.24
C GLU A 67 1.71 3.52 -14.49
N VAL A 68 1.93 4.69 -15.09
CA VAL A 68 2.70 4.82 -16.34
C VAL A 68 4.21 4.74 -16.09
N ALA A 69 4.69 5.27 -14.96
CA ALA A 69 6.12 5.42 -14.69
C ALA A 69 6.71 4.25 -13.89
N HIS A 70 5.89 3.56 -13.09
CA HIS A 70 6.36 2.57 -12.10
C HIS A 70 5.46 1.32 -12.07
N PRO A 71 5.47 0.50 -13.15
CA PRO A 71 4.60 -0.67 -13.25
C PRO A 71 4.81 -1.71 -12.13
N ARG A 72 6.02 -1.81 -11.58
CA ARG A 72 6.31 -2.70 -10.43
C ARG A 72 5.64 -2.22 -9.16
N LEU A 73 5.64 -0.90 -8.92
CA LEU A 73 4.98 -0.30 -7.78
C LEU A 73 3.47 -0.56 -7.84
N THR A 74 2.86 -0.34 -9.01
CA THR A 74 1.44 -0.65 -9.26
C THR A 74 1.09 -2.10 -8.99
N ALA A 75 1.94 -3.06 -9.40
CA ALA A 75 1.69 -4.48 -9.17
C ALA A 75 1.67 -4.83 -7.67
N ILE A 76 2.65 -4.34 -6.90
CA ILE A 76 2.72 -4.58 -5.46
C ILE A 76 1.48 -4.02 -4.74
N ILE A 77 1.05 -2.82 -5.15
CA ILE A 77 -0.10 -2.19 -4.54
C ILE A 77 -1.39 -2.95 -4.86
N ASN A 78 -1.58 -3.40 -6.10
CA ASN A 78 -2.70 -4.25 -6.47
C ASN A 78 -2.76 -5.54 -5.63
N ASP A 79 -1.62 -6.21 -5.42
CA ASP A 79 -1.55 -7.40 -4.57
C ASP A 79 -1.94 -7.10 -3.11
N LEU A 80 -1.55 -5.93 -2.60
CA LEU A 80 -1.94 -5.46 -1.26
C LEU A 80 -3.46 -5.25 -1.18
N MET A 81 -4.07 -4.59 -2.17
CA MET A 81 -5.52 -4.35 -2.20
C MET A 81 -6.34 -5.64 -2.27
N VAL A 82 -5.89 -6.61 -3.07
CA VAL A 82 -6.52 -7.94 -3.14
C VAL A 82 -6.40 -8.65 -1.79
N THR A 83 -5.23 -8.55 -1.14
CA THR A 83 -5.01 -9.17 0.17
C THR A 83 -5.89 -8.52 1.25
N LEU A 84 -5.99 -7.20 1.28
CA LEU A 84 -6.89 -6.45 2.18
C LEU A 84 -8.36 -6.84 1.95
N SER A 85 -8.79 -6.89 0.68
CA SER A 85 -10.16 -7.28 0.31
C SER A 85 -10.51 -8.70 0.78
N ASN A 86 -9.56 -9.65 0.63
CA ASN A 86 -9.77 -11.04 1.06
C ASN A 86 -9.88 -11.18 2.59
N MET A 87 -9.24 -10.29 3.35
CA MET A 87 -9.41 -10.22 4.80
C MET A 87 -10.78 -9.70 5.24
N GLY A 88 -11.61 -9.20 4.32
CA GLY A 88 -12.94 -8.67 4.63
C GLY A 88 -12.91 -7.36 5.42
N ILE A 89 -11.87 -6.55 5.18
CA ILE A 89 -11.65 -5.19 5.68
C ILE A 89 -11.58 -4.21 4.51
#